data_AF-A0A897MQJ3-F1
#
_entry.id   AF-A0A897MQJ3-F1
#
_cell.length_a   1.000
_cell.length_b   1.000
_cell.length_c   1.000
_cell.angle_alpha   90.00
_cell.angle_beta   90.00
_cell.angle_gamma   90.00
#
_symmetry.space_group_name_H-M   'P 1'
#
loop_
_entity.id
_entity.type
_entity.pdbx_description
1 polymer ?
#
loop_
_entity_poly.entity_id
_entity_poly.type
_entity_poly.pdbx_seq_one_letter_code
_entity_poly.pdbx_strand_id
1 'polypeptide(L)'
;MGQLNYVDSDDLRDWLDEVESKESTLFLMIAIAYDEGASVTELASWYDRPSDEIQDWIDRLESGPIVLPVAEREGVAFDELADRSGLGRKTVIDWFASLEAKPITQAANIVHRYSQEDTGPLIASTESQVQYLDYEAIEERGWSIDDDDLFEKASNADLDAGEYGRFLVEPGETILEAAENRGLSWPYACRGGACANCAVIVKEGDVAMPGQTILSGDQVERLNARLTCVGVPATAELKLIMNVQFLDELEELRLPSPMAESDSPV
;
A
#
# COMPACT_ATOMS: atom_id res chain seq x y z
N MET A 1 -12.68 33.34 -0.29
CA MET A 1 -13.03 32.06 -0.94
C MET A 1 -12.21 32.06 -2.20
N GLY A 2 -11.17 31.24 -2.19
CA GLY A 2 -10.16 31.18 -3.24
C GLY A 2 -10.69 30.54 -4.52
N GLN A 3 -9.82 30.40 -5.52
CA GLN A 3 -10.15 29.73 -6.78
C GLN A 3 -10.07 28.20 -6.66
N LEU A 4 -9.30 27.68 -5.70
CA LEU A 4 -9.09 26.24 -5.53
C LEU A 4 -10.24 25.56 -4.79
N ASN A 5 -10.61 24.37 -5.27
CA ASN A 5 -11.73 23.60 -4.73
C ASN A 5 -11.39 22.73 -3.51
N TYR A 6 -10.11 22.33 -3.35
CA TYR A 6 -9.70 21.30 -2.39
C TYR A 6 -8.67 21.75 -1.35
N VAL A 7 -8.05 22.92 -1.51
CA VAL A 7 -6.96 23.38 -0.64
C VAL A 7 -7.23 24.81 -0.19
N ASP A 8 -7.08 25.09 1.10
CA ASP A 8 -7.19 26.43 1.66
C ASP A 8 -5.90 27.23 1.42
N SER A 9 -6.03 28.54 1.19
CA SER A 9 -4.89 29.44 1.04
C SER A 9 -3.94 29.42 2.24
N ASP A 10 -4.46 29.19 3.45
CA ASP A 10 -3.63 29.09 4.66
C ASP A 10 -2.80 27.79 4.68
N ASP A 11 -3.36 26.66 4.24
CA ASP A 11 -2.62 25.40 4.09
C ASP A 11 -1.50 25.53 3.05
N LEU A 12 -1.74 26.26 1.96
CA LEU A 12 -0.70 26.55 0.95
C LEU A 12 0.49 27.31 1.55
N ARG A 13 0.23 28.26 2.46
CA ARG A 13 1.27 29.05 3.12
C ARG A 13 2.01 28.22 4.16
N ASP A 14 1.30 27.42 4.93
CA ASP A 14 1.91 26.50 5.90
C ASP A 14 2.80 25.48 5.20
N TRP A 15 2.39 24.94 4.05
CA TRP A 15 3.26 24.09 3.22
C TRP A 15 4.48 24.84 2.67
N LEU A 16 4.32 26.11 2.30
CA LEU A 16 5.42 26.92 1.76
C LEU A 16 6.56 27.10 2.77
N ASP A 17 6.24 27.14 4.06
CA ASP A 17 7.22 27.24 5.15
C ASP A 17 7.99 25.93 5.40
N GLU A 18 7.52 24.80 4.87
CA GLU A 18 8.04 23.46 5.19
C GLU A 18 8.77 22.78 4.01
N VAL A 19 8.54 23.21 2.77
CA VAL A 19 9.20 22.61 1.58
C VAL A 19 10.65 23.07 1.40
N GLU A 20 11.51 22.18 0.90
CA GLU A 20 12.93 22.50 0.69
C GLU A 20 13.28 22.68 -0.80
N SER A 21 12.54 22.03 -1.70
CA SER A 21 12.85 22.08 -3.12
C SER A 21 12.41 23.41 -3.75
N LYS A 22 13.24 23.90 -4.68
CA LYS A 22 12.90 25.10 -5.47
C LYS A 22 11.64 24.90 -6.30
N GLU A 23 11.40 23.67 -6.73
CA GLU A 23 10.24 23.32 -7.56
C GLU A 23 8.95 23.33 -6.73
N SER A 24 8.97 22.77 -5.52
CA SER A 24 7.86 22.84 -4.57
C SER A 24 7.57 24.27 -4.14
N THR A 25 8.62 25.07 -3.85
CA THR A 25 8.47 26.50 -3.52
C THR A 25 7.76 27.24 -4.66
N LEU A 26 8.23 27.04 -5.90
CA LEU A 26 7.64 27.67 -7.08
C LEU A 26 6.19 27.23 -7.30
N PHE A 27 5.91 25.93 -7.15
CA PHE A 27 4.58 25.35 -7.25
C PHE A 27 3.60 25.97 -6.24
N LEU A 28 3.98 26.08 -4.98
CA LEU A 28 3.15 26.68 -3.93
C LEU A 28 2.96 28.19 -4.14
N MET A 29 3.99 28.91 -4.58
CA MET A 29 3.86 30.33 -4.93
C MET A 29 2.88 30.56 -6.09
N ILE A 30 2.89 29.68 -7.10
CA ILE A 30 1.92 29.71 -8.21
C ILE A 30 0.52 29.40 -7.69
N ALA A 31 0.38 28.38 -6.84
CA ALA A 31 -0.91 27.99 -6.26
C ALA A 31 -1.54 29.14 -5.45
N ILE A 32 -0.76 29.81 -4.59
CA ILE A 32 -1.22 30.95 -3.80
C ILE A 32 -1.65 32.09 -4.70
N ALA A 33 -0.83 32.44 -5.71
CA ALA A 33 -1.15 33.53 -6.62
C ALA A 33 -2.40 33.24 -7.48
N TYR A 34 -2.58 31.99 -7.91
CA TYR A 34 -3.81 31.54 -8.58
C TYR A 34 -5.02 31.67 -7.66
N ASP A 35 -4.91 31.19 -6.43
CA ASP A 35 -5.99 31.25 -5.44
C ASP A 35 -6.38 32.69 -5.07
N GLU A 36 -5.42 33.62 -5.12
CA GLU A 36 -5.61 35.07 -4.96
C GLU A 36 -6.17 35.77 -6.22
N GLY A 37 -6.32 35.05 -7.33
CA GLY A 37 -7.07 35.49 -8.53
C GLY A 37 -6.25 35.68 -9.80
N ALA A 38 -4.97 35.33 -9.81
CA ALA A 38 -4.14 35.39 -11.03
C ALA A 38 -4.56 34.33 -12.05
N SER A 39 -4.62 34.70 -13.33
CA SER A 39 -4.89 33.76 -14.41
C SER A 39 -3.67 32.92 -14.79
N VAL A 40 -3.90 31.74 -15.38
CA VAL A 40 -2.84 30.85 -15.89
C VAL A 40 -1.89 31.57 -16.85
N THR A 41 -2.39 32.48 -17.69
CA THR A 41 -1.56 33.26 -18.62
C THR A 41 -0.68 34.28 -17.90
N GLU A 42 -1.19 34.92 -16.85
CA GLU A 42 -0.39 35.84 -16.02
C GLU A 42 0.71 35.08 -15.27
N LEU A 43 0.37 33.95 -14.66
CA LEU A 43 1.30 33.09 -13.93
C LEU A 43 2.41 32.55 -14.84
N ALA A 44 2.04 32.03 -16.01
CA ALA A 44 2.99 31.59 -17.04
C ALA A 44 3.99 32.70 -17.40
N SER A 45 3.51 33.94 -17.55
CA SER A 45 4.36 35.09 -17.83
C SER A 45 5.23 35.52 -16.66
N TRP A 46 4.73 35.47 -15.42
CA TRP A 46 5.46 35.92 -14.22
C TRP A 46 6.60 34.98 -13.87
N TYR A 47 6.37 33.67 -14.02
CA TYR A 47 7.31 32.63 -13.62
C TYR A 47 8.14 32.06 -14.78
N ASP A 48 7.99 32.60 -16.00
CA ASP A 48 8.67 32.15 -17.22
C ASP A 48 8.46 30.65 -17.47
N ARG A 49 7.19 30.22 -17.43
CA ARG A 49 6.77 28.82 -17.58
C ARG A 49 5.74 28.66 -18.69
N PRO A 50 5.70 27.51 -19.39
CA PRO A 50 4.63 27.17 -20.32
C PRO A 50 3.25 27.20 -19.64
N SER A 51 2.24 27.74 -20.31
CA SER A 51 0.88 27.82 -19.73
C SER A 51 0.22 26.45 -19.52
N ASP A 52 0.58 25.46 -20.32
CA ASP A 52 0.16 24.06 -20.16
C ASP A 52 0.79 23.41 -18.92
N GLU A 53 2.05 23.74 -18.61
CA GLU A 53 2.69 23.31 -17.35
C GLU A 53 1.99 23.91 -16.12
N ILE A 54 1.69 25.21 -16.16
CA ILE A 54 0.93 25.87 -15.08
C ILE A 54 -0.47 25.28 -14.94
N GLN A 55 -1.16 25.01 -16.05
CA GLN A 55 -2.48 24.40 -16.03
C GLN A 55 -2.43 23.00 -15.39
N ASP A 56 -1.45 22.14 -15.75
CA ASP A 56 -1.29 20.81 -15.13
C ASP A 56 -1.09 20.91 -13.62
N TRP A 57 -0.34 21.91 -13.16
CA TRP A 57 -0.09 22.11 -11.72
C TRP A 57 -1.39 22.48 -10.98
N ILE A 58 -2.19 23.37 -11.55
CA ILE A 58 -3.50 23.74 -10.99
C ILE A 58 -4.45 22.55 -11.03
N ASP A 59 -4.56 21.84 -12.15
CA ASP A 59 -5.43 20.67 -12.30
C ASP A 59 -5.12 19.61 -11.23
N ARG A 60 -3.84 19.40 -10.90
CA ARG A 60 -3.42 18.49 -9.82
C ARG A 60 -3.88 18.95 -8.43
N LEU A 61 -3.78 20.25 -8.13
CA LEU A 61 -4.28 20.82 -6.87
C LEU A 61 -5.80 20.73 -6.76
N GLU A 62 -6.50 20.77 -7.89
CA GLU A 62 -7.96 20.62 -7.95
C GLU A 62 -8.43 19.16 -8.00
N SER A 63 -7.51 18.19 -8.07
CA SER A 63 -7.85 16.77 -8.25
C SER A 63 -7.65 15.92 -6.99
N GLY A 64 -7.04 16.44 -5.94
CA GLY A 64 -6.80 15.68 -4.72
C GLY A 64 -5.91 16.37 -3.69
N PRO A 65 -5.44 15.60 -2.69
CA PRO A 65 -4.67 16.14 -1.58
C PRO A 65 -3.35 16.77 -2.01
N ILE A 66 -3.05 17.98 -1.52
CA ILE A 66 -1.84 18.74 -1.87
C ILE A 66 -0.54 18.01 -1.53
N VAL A 67 -0.56 17.13 -0.53
CA VAL A 67 0.61 16.35 -0.12
C VAL A 67 1.18 15.50 -1.26
N LEU A 68 0.36 15.03 -2.20
CA LEU A 68 0.83 14.23 -3.34
C LEU A 68 1.71 15.04 -4.31
N PRO A 69 1.24 16.14 -4.93
CA PRO A 69 2.07 16.93 -5.83
C PRO A 69 3.27 17.59 -5.12
N VAL A 70 3.18 17.86 -3.81
CA VAL A 70 4.33 18.31 -3.00
C VAL A 70 5.34 17.19 -2.83
N ALA A 71 4.92 15.99 -2.44
CA ALA A 71 5.82 14.85 -2.22
C ALA A 71 6.62 14.48 -3.49
N GLU A 72 5.97 14.47 -4.66
CA GLU A 72 6.65 14.22 -5.94
C GLU A 72 7.77 15.26 -6.19
N ARG A 73 7.50 16.54 -5.93
CA ARG A 73 8.44 17.65 -6.16
C ARG A 73 9.52 17.77 -5.09
N GLU A 74 9.29 17.22 -3.91
CA GLU A 74 10.32 17.04 -2.88
C GLU A 74 11.23 15.84 -3.19
N GLY A 75 10.89 15.02 -4.19
CA GLY A 75 11.72 13.91 -4.67
C GLY A 75 11.25 12.53 -4.25
N VAL A 76 10.03 12.37 -3.74
CA VAL A 76 9.46 11.06 -3.44
C VAL A 76 9.17 10.32 -4.75
N ALA A 77 9.96 9.27 -5.05
CA ALA A 77 9.72 8.37 -6.17
C ALA A 77 8.73 7.27 -5.76
N PHE A 78 7.42 7.51 -5.94
CA PHE A 78 6.37 6.56 -5.50
C PHE A 78 6.51 5.16 -6.10
N ASP A 79 6.93 5.05 -7.35
CA ASP A 79 7.10 3.77 -8.03
C ASP A 79 8.26 2.98 -7.41
N GLU A 80 9.42 3.62 -7.23
CA GLU A 80 10.58 2.98 -6.59
C GLU A 80 10.29 2.62 -5.12
N LEU A 81 9.51 3.45 -4.42
CA LEU A 81 9.09 3.19 -3.05
C LEU A 81 8.13 2.00 -2.97
N ALA A 82 7.21 1.87 -3.93
CA ALA A 82 6.32 0.73 -4.06
C ALA A 82 7.12 -0.56 -4.28
N ASP A 83 8.03 -0.55 -5.26
CA ASP A 83 8.90 -1.68 -5.59
C ASP A 83 9.72 -2.15 -4.40
N ARG A 84 10.44 -1.22 -3.75
CA ARG A 84 11.28 -1.54 -2.59
C ARG A 84 10.48 -2.03 -1.39
N SER A 85 9.28 -1.51 -1.20
CA SER A 85 8.41 -1.91 -0.09
C SER A 85 7.62 -3.20 -0.39
N GLY A 86 7.61 -3.65 -1.64
CA GLY A 86 6.75 -4.75 -2.10
C GLY A 86 5.26 -4.41 -2.01
N LEU A 87 4.91 -3.13 -2.16
CA LEU A 87 3.55 -2.61 -2.08
C LEU A 87 3.02 -2.26 -3.48
N GLY A 88 1.70 -2.24 -3.64
CA GLY A 88 1.10 -1.66 -4.83
C GLY A 88 1.29 -0.13 -4.87
N ARG A 89 1.57 0.43 -6.05
CA ARG A 89 1.67 1.88 -6.27
C ARG A 89 0.49 2.67 -5.68
N LYS A 90 -0.73 2.15 -5.87
CA LYS A 90 -1.96 2.75 -5.34
C LYS A 90 -1.92 2.85 -3.81
N THR A 91 -1.50 1.80 -3.12
CA THR A 91 -1.37 1.78 -1.66
C THR A 91 -0.40 2.86 -1.17
N VAL A 92 0.73 3.03 -1.86
CA VAL A 92 1.69 4.09 -1.53
C VAL A 92 1.04 5.47 -1.70
N ILE A 93 0.37 5.71 -2.83
CA ILE A 93 -0.34 6.97 -3.08
C ILE A 93 -1.42 7.22 -2.02
N ASP A 94 -2.27 6.25 -1.73
CA ASP A 94 -3.35 6.36 -0.75
C ASP A 94 -2.79 6.62 0.67
N TRP A 95 -1.64 6.03 1.02
CA TRP A 95 -0.96 6.31 2.27
C TRP A 95 -0.45 7.75 2.34
N PHE A 96 0.20 8.26 1.29
CA PHE A 96 0.64 9.65 1.24
C PHE A 96 -0.55 10.61 1.28
N ALA A 97 -1.61 10.32 0.53
CA ALA A 97 -2.86 11.08 0.57
C ALA A 97 -3.44 11.17 1.99
N SER A 98 -3.38 10.08 2.77
CA SER A 98 -3.85 10.06 4.16
C SER A 98 -3.09 11.00 5.10
N LEU A 99 -1.88 11.47 4.71
CA LEU A 99 -1.11 12.44 5.49
C LEU A 99 -1.78 13.81 5.56
N GLU A 100 -2.72 14.12 4.67
CA GLU A 100 -3.52 15.36 4.72
C GLU A 100 -4.31 15.48 6.04
N ALA A 101 -4.65 14.36 6.68
CA ALA A 101 -5.29 14.38 8.00
C ALA A 101 -4.34 14.73 9.17
N LYS A 102 -3.04 14.92 8.90
CA LYS A 102 -2.02 15.23 9.92
C LYS A 102 -1.68 16.73 9.87
N PRO A 103 -1.13 17.30 10.97
CA PRO A 103 -0.55 18.65 10.92
C PRO A 103 0.50 18.76 9.80
N ILE A 104 0.52 19.87 9.07
CA ILE A 104 1.38 20.06 7.89
C ILE A 104 2.87 19.82 8.21
N THR A 105 3.38 20.38 9.30
CA THR A 105 4.75 20.10 9.76
C THR A 105 5.02 18.59 9.94
N GLN A 106 4.05 17.82 10.44
CA GLN A 106 4.21 16.37 10.57
C GLN A 106 4.20 15.67 9.21
N ALA A 107 3.30 16.06 8.30
CA ALA A 107 3.24 15.53 6.94
C ALA A 107 4.53 15.85 6.15
N ALA A 108 5.01 17.09 6.22
CA ALA A 108 6.24 17.53 5.57
C ALA A 108 7.47 16.78 6.08
N ASN A 109 7.59 16.56 7.40
CA ASN A 109 8.67 15.73 7.96
C ASN A 109 8.64 14.28 7.45
N ILE A 110 7.46 13.74 7.20
CA ILE A 110 7.30 12.39 6.61
C ILE A 110 7.71 12.41 5.14
N VAL A 111 7.25 13.40 4.37
CA VAL A 111 7.64 13.59 2.96
C VAL A 111 9.15 13.71 2.84
N HIS A 112 9.76 14.61 3.61
CA HIS A 112 11.21 14.81 3.62
C HIS A 112 11.95 13.51 3.96
N ARG A 113 11.41 12.68 4.86
CA ARG A 113 12.02 11.38 5.15
C ARG A 113 12.05 10.51 3.90
N TYR A 114 10.91 10.34 3.23
CA TYR A 114 10.75 9.45 2.07
C TYR A 114 11.31 10.00 0.76
N SER A 115 11.61 11.31 0.68
CA SER A 115 12.40 11.84 -0.42
C SER A 115 13.88 11.48 -0.32
N GLN A 116 14.35 11.04 0.85
CA GLN A 116 15.69 10.49 1.01
C GLN A 116 15.71 8.99 0.70
N GLU A 117 16.81 8.54 0.09
CA GLU A 117 16.96 7.16 -0.42
C GLU A 117 16.86 6.07 0.67
N ASP A 118 17.13 6.36 1.95
CA ASP A 118 17.28 5.37 3.03
C ASP A 118 16.09 5.32 4.00
N THR A 119 14.91 5.03 3.46
CA THR A 119 13.68 4.90 4.26
C THR A 119 13.22 3.47 4.41
N GLY A 120 12.87 3.11 5.66
CA GLY A 120 12.23 1.83 5.97
C GLY A 120 10.86 1.66 5.29
N PRO A 121 10.36 0.43 5.22
CA PRO A 121 9.12 0.10 4.52
C PRO A 121 7.91 0.83 5.12
N LEU A 122 6.92 1.13 4.28
CA LEU A 122 5.63 1.67 4.72
C LEU A 122 4.84 0.56 5.44
N ILE A 123 4.78 0.64 6.77
CA ILE A 123 4.06 -0.33 7.61
C ILE A 123 2.97 0.36 8.43
N ALA A 124 1.95 -0.40 8.84
CA ALA A 124 0.94 0.06 9.76
C ALA A 124 1.59 0.44 11.10
N SER A 125 1.19 1.60 11.64
CA SER A 125 1.70 2.12 12.92
C SER A 125 0.90 1.66 14.15
N THR A 126 -0.22 0.95 13.91
CA THR A 126 -1.12 0.40 14.91
C THR A 126 -1.39 -1.08 14.58
N GLU A 127 -2.01 -1.80 15.50
CA GLU A 127 -2.48 -3.16 15.24
C GLU A 127 -3.34 -3.21 13.97
N SER A 128 -3.13 -4.25 13.16
CA SER A 128 -3.92 -4.50 11.96
C SER A 128 -4.84 -5.70 12.18
N GLN A 129 -6.09 -5.59 11.74
CA GLN A 129 -7.02 -6.72 11.71
C GLN A 129 -6.88 -7.48 10.38
N VAL A 130 -6.48 -8.75 10.46
CA VAL A 130 -6.43 -9.66 9.32
C VAL A 130 -7.65 -10.56 9.35
N GLN A 131 -8.42 -10.56 8.27
CA GLN A 131 -9.44 -11.55 7.97
C GLN A 131 -8.92 -12.47 6.87
N TYR A 132 -9.03 -13.79 7.08
CA TYR A 132 -8.51 -14.79 6.16
C TYR A 132 -9.61 -15.75 5.70
N LEU A 133 -9.43 -16.25 4.48
CA LEU A 133 -10.26 -17.30 3.89
C LEU A 133 -9.35 -18.30 3.15
N ASP A 134 -9.62 -19.58 3.30
CA ASP A 134 -8.88 -20.65 2.65
C ASP A 134 -9.32 -20.85 1.21
N TYR A 135 -8.36 -20.91 0.30
CA TYR A 135 -8.60 -21.16 -1.12
C TYR A 135 -9.32 -22.50 -1.38
N GLU A 136 -8.99 -23.56 -0.63
CA GLU A 136 -9.64 -24.85 -0.78
C GLU A 136 -11.12 -24.76 -0.40
N ALA A 137 -11.46 -24.01 0.64
CA ALA A 137 -12.85 -23.77 1.04
C ALA A 137 -13.66 -22.98 -0.01
N ILE A 138 -13.00 -22.08 -0.77
CA ILE A 138 -13.61 -21.37 -1.92
C ILE A 138 -13.95 -22.38 -3.02
N GLU A 139 -12.98 -23.22 -3.40
CA GLU A 139 -13.11 -24.22 -4.47
C GLU A 139 -14.19 -25.27 -4.14
N GLU A 140 -14.17 -25.83 -2.93
CA GLU A 140 -15.15 -26.85 -2.49
C GLU A 140 -16.59 -26.34 -2.54
N ARG A 141 -16.78 -25.03 -2.36
CA ARG A 141 -18.10 -24.37 -2.38
C ARG A 141 -18.46 -23.82 -3.76
N GLY A 142 -17.56 -23.90 -4.74
CA GLY A 142 -17.75 -23.37 -6.07
C GLY A 142 -17.91 -21.85 -6.09
N TRP A 143 -17.29 -21.15 -5.13
CA TRP A 143 -17.23 -19.69 -5.13
C TRP A 143 -16.10 -19.20 -6.04
N SER A 144 -16.16 -17.93 -6.43
CA SER A 144 -15.05 -17.29 -7.14
C SER A 144 -14.19 -16.51 -6.17
N ILE A 145 -12.87 -16.57 -6.34
CA ILE A 145 -11.91 -15.67 -5.68
C ILE A 145 -12.20 -14.19 -5.96
N ASP A 146 -12.88 -13.89 -7.06
CA ASP A 146 -13.23 -12.54 -7.52
C ASP A 146 -14.65 -12.11 -7.17
N ASP A 147 -15.37 -12.89 -6.36
CA ASP A 147 -16.68 -12.47 -5.85
C ASP A 147 -16.54 -11.25 -4.92
N ASP A 148 -17.22 -10.15 -5.24
CA ASP A 148 -17.21 -8.92 -4.42
C ASP A 148 -17.72 -9.17 -2.98
N ASP A 149 -18.62 -10.14 -2.81
CA ASP A 149 -19.22 -10.55 -1.54
C ASP A 149 -18.56 -11.80 -0.93
N LEU A 150 -17.38 -12.22 -1.39
CA LEU A 150 -16.73 -13.47 -0.98
C LEU A 150 -16.56 -13.59 0.55
N PHE A 151 -16.05 -12.55 1.20
CA PHE A 151 -15.85 -12.57 2.65
C PHE A 151 -17.17 -12.47 3.44
N GLU A 152 -18.21 -11.90 2.84
CA GLU A 152 -19.57 -11.91 3.40
C GLU A 152 -20.17 -13.32 3.30
N LYS A 153 -20.06 -13.99 2.15
CA LYS A 153 -20.42 -15.40 1.96
C LYS A 153 -19.73 -16.31 2.98
N ALA A 154 -18.41 -16.16 3.12
CA ALA A 154 -17.62 -16.91 4.08
C ALA A 154 -18.07 -16.66 5.53
N SER A 155 -18.36 -15.41 5.89
CA SER A 155 -18.85 -15.06 7.24
C SER A 155 -20.19 -15.70 7.60
N ASN A 156 -21.02 -15.97 6.60
CA ASN A 156 -22.35 -16.58 6.75
C ASN A 156 -22.34 -18.09 6.54
N ALA A 157 -21.18 -18.68 6.21
CA ALA A 157 -21.01 -20.10 6.00
C ALA A 157 -20.53 -20.81 7.28
N ASP A 158 -20.80 -22.10 7.36
CA ASP A 158 -20.27 -22.99 8.39
C ASP A 158 -18.87 -23.44 7.98
N LEU A 159 -17.87 -22.59 8.27
CA LEU A 159 -16.45 -22.81 8.00
C LEU A 159 -15.70 -23.00 9.32
N ASP A 160 -14.74 -23.92 9.32
CA ASP A 160 -13.90 -24.16 10.48
C ASP A 160 -12.92 -23.00 10.71
N ALA A 161 -12.40 -22.88 11.94
CA ALA A 161 -11.46 -21.82 12.29
C ALA A 161 -10.14 -21.88 11.49
N GLY A 162 -9.81 -23.03 10.89
CA GLY A 162 -8.68 -23.15 9.97
C GLY A 162 -8.97 -22.56 8.59
N GLU A 163 -10.23 -22.56 8.16
CA GLU A 163 -10.66 -22.15 6.82
C GLU A 163 -11.05 -20.68 6.74
N TYR A 164 -11.62 -20.13 7.82
CA TYR A 164 -12.02 -18.73 7.86
C TYR A 164 -11.96 -18.17 9.27
N GLY A 165 -11.51 -16.91 9.37
CA GLY A 165 -11.48 -16.24 10.65
C GLY A 165 -10.86 -14.86 10.59
N ARG A 166 -10.56 -14.34 11.78
CA ARG A 166 -9.88 -13.05 11.94
C ARG A 166 -8.91 -13.07 13.11
N PHE A 167 -7.83 -12.32 12.98
CA PHE A 167 -6.87 -12.09 14.03
C PHE A 167 -6.25 -10.69 13.96
N LEU A 168 -5.56 -10.30 15.02
CA LEU A 168 -4.82 -9.04 15.08
C LEU A 168 -3.34 -9.30 14.76
N VAL A 169 -2.66 -8.33 14.17
CA VAL A 169 -1.21 -8.37 13.93
C VAL A 169 -0.62 -7.11 14.55
N GLU A 170 0.36 -7.29 15.43
CA GLU A 170 1.03 -6.16 16.07
C GLU A 170 1.89 -5.38 15.06
N PRO A 171 2.14 -4.07 15.26
CA PRO A 171 3.04 -3.31 14.40
C PRO A 171 4.42 -3.96 14.30
N GLY A 172 4.82 -4.31 13.07
CA GLY A 172 6.12 -4.96 12.80
C GLY A 172 6.14 -6.49 12.99
N GLU A 173 5.06 -7.11 13.47
CA GLU A 173 4.91 -8.56 13.52
C GLU A 173 4.59 -9.10 12.12
N THR A 174 5.17 -10.25 11.74
CA THR A 174 4.81 -10.87 10.45
C THR A 174 3.44 -11.53 10.55
N ILE A 175 2.70 -11.55 9.45
CA ILE A 175 1.35 -12.17 9.41
C ILE A 175 1.42 -13.66 9.80
N LEU A 176 2.47 -14.38 9.36
CA LEU A 176 2.66 -15.79 9.72
C LEU A 176 2.89 -15.96 11.22
N GLU A 177 3.79 -15.18 11.83
CA GLU A 177 4.04 -15.25 13.28
C GLU A 177 2.77 -14.94 14.08
N ALA A 178 2.01 -13.93 13.67
CA ALA A 178 0.75 -13.57 14.30
C ALA A 178 -0.29 -14.70 14.21
N ALA A 179 -0.35 -15.43 13.09
CA ALA A 179 -1.21 -16.59 12.92
C ALA A 179 -0.77 -17.76 13.83
N GLU A 180 0.53 -18.07 13.86
CA GLU A 180 1.11 -19.12 14.70
C GLU A 180 0.88 -18.85 16.20
N ASN A 181 1.05 -17.60 16.63
CA ASN A 181 0.80 -17.14 18.00
C ASN A 181 -0.67 -17.34 18.44
N ARG A 182 -1.58 -17.52 17.48
CA ARG A 182 -3.01 -17.76 17.70
C ARG A 182 -3.40 -19.22 17.45
N GLY A 183 -2.42 -20.09 17.27
CA GLY A 183 -2.62 -21.53 17.09
C GLY A 183 -3.09 -21.93 15.69
N LEU A 184 -2.99 -21.03 14.70
CA LEU A 184 -3.29 -21.35 13.31
C LEU A 184 -2.06 -21.98 12.65
N SER A 185 -2.29 -23.02 11.85
CA SER A 185 -1.23 -23.73 11.11
C SER A 185 -1.29 -23.35 9.63
N TRP A 186 -0.57 -22.30 9.25
CA TRP A 186 -0.50 -21.84 7.86
C TRP A 186 0.69 -22.48 7.12
N PRO A 187 0.59 -22.66 5.79
CA PRO A 187 1.68 -23.27 5.02
C PRO A 187 2.91 -22.36 4.99
N TYR A 188 4.10 -22.92 5.19
CA TYR A 188 5.38 -22.24 5.01
C TYR A 188 6.51 -23.22 4.70
N ALA A 189 7.67 -22.71 4.27
CA ALA A 189 8.89 -23.51 4.12
C ALA A 189 10.16 -22.73 4.51
N CYS A 190 10.52 -21.66 3.78
CA CYS A 190 11.82 -20.99 3.99
C CYS A 190 11.88 -20.00 5.16
N ARG A 191 10.74 -19.38 5.54
CA ARG A 191 10.66 -18.24 6.47
C ARG A 191 11.60 -17.06 6.15
N GLY A 192 11.98 -16.89 4.89
CA GLY A 192 12.97 -15.90 4.46
C GLY A 192 12.65 -15.26 3.12
N GLY A 193 11.38 -15.27 2.68
CA GLY A 193 10.97 -14.60 1.44
C GLY A 193 11.53 -15.18 0.14
N ALA A 194 12.01 -16.43 0.19
CA ALA A 194 12.68 -17.12 -0.93
C ALA A 194 11.85 -18.29 -1.54
N CYS A 195 10.59 -18.44 -1.14
CA CYS A 195 9.64 -19.42 -1.69
C CYS A 195 8.20 -18.91 -1.62
N ALA A 196 7.27 -19.51 -2.37
CA ALA A 196 5.85 -19.16 -2.38
C ALA A 196 4.95 -20.02 -1.47
N ASN A 197 5.49 -20.90 -0.61
CA ASN A 197 4.65 -21.76 0.25
C ASN A 197 3.72 -21.00 1.21
N CYS A 198 4.15 -19.83 1.67
CA CYS A 198 3.38 -18.96 2.57
C CYS A 198 2.64 -17.84 1.82
N ALA A 199 2.48 -17.99 0.50
CA ALA A 199 1.83 -17.01 -0.33
C ALA A 199 0.35 -16.88 0.05
N VAL A 200 -0.14 -15.65 -0.04
CA VAL A 200 -1.55 -15.28 0.10
C VAL A 200 -1.93 -14.32 -1.01
N ILE A 201 -3.19 -14.28 -1.40
CA ILE A 201 -3.73 -13.22 -2.27
C ILE A 201 -4.43 -12.18 -1.40
N VAL A 202 -4.01 -10.92 -1.50
CA VAL A 202 -4.67 -9.82 -0.77
C VAL A 202 -5.89 -9.34 -1.57
N LYS A 203 -7.06 -9.33 -0.94
CA LYS A 203 -8.32 -8.81 -1.50
C LYS A 203 -8.65 -7.42 -0.98
N GLU A 204 -8.20 -7.08 0.22
CA GLU A 204 -8.34 -5.74 0.80
C GLU A 204 -7.12 -5.40 1.65
N GLY A 205 -6.70 -4.13 1.60
CA GLY A 205 -5.49 -3.64 2.24
C GLY A 205 -4.21 -4.01 1.50
N ASP A 206 -3.06 -3.89 2.16
CA ASP A 206 -1.76 -4.26 1.58
C ASP A 206 -0.73 -4.68 2.64
N VAL A 207 0.30 -5.40 2.20
CA VAL A 207 1.33 -6.01 3.04
C VAL A 207 2.70 -5.63 2.50
N ALA A 208 3.51 -4.98 3.34
CA ALA A 208 4.89 -4.67 3.00
C ALA A 208 5.76 -5.92 3.14
N MET A 209 6.66 -6.14 2.19
CA MET A 209 7.52 -7.34 2.13
C MET A 209 9.00 -6.98 1.92
N PRO A 210 9.64 -6.24 2.85
CA PRO A 210 11.00 -5.72 2.67
C PRO A 210 12.07 -6.80 2.45
N GLY A 211 11.79 -8.07 2.76
CA GLY A 211 12.72 -9.19 2.65
C GLY A 211 12.41 -10.20 1.54
N GLN A 212 11.43 -9.95 0.66
CA GLN A 212 11.07 -10.90 -0.40
C GLN A 212 11.98 -10.74 -1.63
N THR A 213 12.37 -11.85 -2.25
CA THR A 213 13.15 -11.82 -3.50
C THR A 213 12.63 -12.78 -4.56
N ILE A 214 11.49 -13.43 -4.31
CA ILE A 214 11.01 -14.57 -5.11
C ILE A 214 9.82 -14.22 -6.00
N LEU A 215 8.96 -13.30 -5.56
CA LEU A 215 7.81 -12.87 -6.34
C LEU A 215 8.25 -11.82 -7.38
N SER A 216 7.79 -11.99 -8.61
CA SER A 216 7.93 -11.01 -9.68
C SER A 216 7.00 -9.81 -9.47
N GLY A 217 7.30 -8.69 -10.13
CA GLY A 217 6.41 -7.52 -10.12
C GLY A 217 4.97 -7.87 -10.56
N ASP A 218 4.80 -8.70 -11.59
CA ASP A 218 3.46 -9.15 -12.03
C ASP A 218 2.71 -9.94 -10.95
N GLN A 219 3.39 -10.79 -10.19
CA GLN A 219 2.77 -11.55 -9.09
C GLN A 219 2.37 -10.61 -7.93
N VAL A 220 3.19 -9.61 -7.62
CA VAL A 220 2.90 -8.63 -6.57
C VAL A 220 1.79 -7.66 -7.00
N GLU A 221 1.83 -7.14 -8.23
CA GLU A 221 0.92 -6.08 -8.68
C GLU A 221 -0.40 -6.62 -9.24
N ARG A 222 -0.36 -7.67 -10.07
CA ARG A 222 -1.54 -8.14 -10.80
C ARG A 222 -2.28 -9.24 -10.05
N LEU A 223 -1.54 -10.23 -9.55
CA LEU A 223 -2.11 -11.31 -8.76
C LEU A 223 -2.35 -10.86 -7.30
N ASN A 224 -1.74 -9.75 -6.88
CA ASN A 224 -1.76 -9.27 -5.50
C ASN A 224 -1.26 -10.31 -4.48
N ALA A 225 -0.27 -11.10 -4.90
CA ALA A 225 0.36 -12.11 -4.06
C ALA A 225 1.29 -11.46 -3.03
N ARG A 226 1.24 -11.94 -1.78
CA ARG A 226 2.10 -11.52 -0.68
C ARG A 226 2.63 -12.74 0.08
N LEU A 227 3.77 -12.61 0.74
CA LEU A 227 4.40 -13.68 1.53
C LEU A 227 4.22 -13.38 3.02
N THR A 228 3.42 -14.19 3.70
CA THR A 228 3.09 -13.94 5.11
C THR A 228 4.27 -14.12 6.08
N CYS A 229 5.30 -14.89 5.68
CA CYS A 229 6.48 -15.15 6.53
C CYS A 229 7.47 -13.99 6.65
N VAL A 230 7.41 -13.02 5.73
CA VAL A 230 8.23 -11.79 5.75
C VAL A 230 7.35 -10.54 5.60
N GLY A 231 6.04 -10.73 5.52
CA GLY A 231 5.05 -9.72 5.24
C GLY A 231 4.51 -9.11 6.52
N VAL A 232 4.55 -7.79 6.61
CA VAL A 232 3.97 -7.00 7.70
C VAL A 232 2.84 -6.16 7.13
N PRO A 233 1.67 -6.07 7.79
CA PRO A 233 0.58 -5.22 7.34
C PRO A 233 1.01 -3.77 7.11
N ALA A 234 0.65 -3.21 5.96
CA ALA A 234 0.79 -1.79 5.65
C ALA A 234 -0.48 -0.99 5.96
N THR A 235 -1.63 -1.68 6.02
CA THR A 235 -2.95 -1.11 6.30
C THR A 235 -3.55 -1.65 7.60
N ALA A 236 -4.50 -0.91 8.19
CA ALA A 236 -5.16 -1.28 9.44
C ALA A 236 -6.11 -2.48 9.30
N GLU A 237 -6.67 -2.69 8.11
CA GLU A 237 -7.53 -3.82 7.79
C GLU A 237 -6.94 -4.58 6.60
N LEU A 238 -6.99 -5.90 6.66
CA LEU A 238 -6.54 -6.82 5.62
C LEU A 238 -7.59 -7.91 5.41
N LYS A 239 -7.92 -8.18 4.15
CA LYS A 239 -8.61 -9.40 3.73
C LYS A 239 -7.69 -10.18 2.82
N LEU A 240 -7.37 -11.41 3.18
CA LEU A 240 -6.46 -12.25 2.41
C LEU A 240 -7.01 -13.64 2.20
N ILE A 241 -6.53 -14.28 1.13
CA ILE A 241 -6.85 -15.66 0.80
C ILE A 241 -5.58 -16.49 0.97
N MET A 242 -5.66 -17.50 1.83
CA MET A 242 -4.56 -18.40 2.15
C MET A 242 -4.63 -19.69 1.33
N ASN A 243 -3.61 -20.53 1.42
CA ASN A 243 -3.50 -21.78 0.68
C ASN A 243 -3.47 -21.64 -0.86
N VAL A 244 -3.03 -20.48 -1.36
CA VAL A 244 -2.96 -20.16 -2.79
C VAL A 244 -1.66 -20.62 -3.46
N GLN A 245 -0.75 -21.27 -2.74
CA GLN A 245 0.51 -21.77 -3.30
C GLN A 245 0.32 -22.74 -4.48
N PHE A 246 -0.86 -23.33 -4.62
CA PHE A 246 -1.19 -24.26 -5.69
C PHE A 246 -1.65 -23.60 -6.99
N LEU A 247 -1.80 -22.26 -7.02
CA LEU A 247 -2.08 -21.53 -8.25
C LEU A 247 -0.91 -21.69 -9.23
N ASP A 248 -1.23 -21.82 -10.53
CA ASP A 248 -0.26 -22.02 -11.62
C ASP A 248 0.84 -20.94 -11.60
N GLU A 249 0.49 -19.70 -11.25
CA GLU A 249 1.42 -18.58 -11.15
C GLU A 249 2.45 -18.74 -10.03
N LEU A 250 2.20 -19.56 -9.01
CA LEU A 250 3.02 -19.69 -7.80
C LEU A 250 3.65 -21.07 -7.63
N GLU A 251 3.16 -22.08 -8.36
CA GLU A 251 3.53 -23.48 -8.16
C GLU A 251 5.04 -23.72 -8.28
N GLU A 252 5.68 -23.15 -9.31
CA GLU A 252 7.11 -23.30 -9.59
C GLU A 252 8.02 -22.65 -8.53
N LEU A 253 7.48 -21.76 -7.69
CA LEU A 253 8.21 -21.03 -6.66
C LEU A 253 8.18 -21.72 -5.29
N ARG A 254 7.58 -22.91 -5.21
CA ARG A 254 7.46 -23.66 -3.96
C ARG A 254 8.73 -24.43 -3.63
N LEU A 255 8.99 -24.54 -2.34
CA LEU A 255 9.93 -25.51 -1.79
C LEU A 255 9.17 -26.73 -1.26
N PRO A 256 9.82 -27.90 -1.21
CA PRO A 256 9.28 -29.06 -0.51
C PRO A 256 8.94 -28.66 0.93
N SER A 257 7.68 -28.80 1.31
CA SER A 257 7.25 -28.46 2.67
C SER A 257 7.69 -29.56 3.63
N PRO A 258 8.31 -29.23 4.78
CA PRO A 258 8.61 -30.21 5.81
C PRO A 258 7.36 -30.87 6.43
N MET A 259 6.16 -30.33 6.17
CA MET A 259 4.88 -30.92 6.61
C MET A 259 4.28 -31.90 5.59
N ALA A 260 4.77 -31.95 4.34
CA ALA A 260 4.22 -32.84 3.32
C ALA A 260 4.60 -34.32 3.52
N GLU A 261 5.58 -34.62 4.39
CA GLU A 261 6.06 -35.99 4.61
C GLU A 261 5.33 -36.76 5.72
N SER A 262 4.44 -36.13 6.50
CA SER A 262 3.74 -36.84 7.60
C SER A 262 2.53 -37.67 7.19
N ASP A 263 2.11 -37.62 5.91
CA ASP A 263 0.93 -38.34 5.39
C ASP A 263 1.27 -39.52 4.47
N SER A 264 2.50 -40.05 4.53
CA SER A 264 2.79 -41.35 3.93
C SER A 264 2.27 -42.49 4.83
N PRO A 265 1.24 -43.27 4.42
CA PRO A 265 0.84 -44.44 5.18
C PRO A 265 1.95 -45.50 5.06
N VAL A 266 2.51 -45.89 6.21
CA VAL A 266 3.35 -47.09 6.35
C VAL A 266 2.47 -48.34 6.39
#